data_AF-A0A353Y6M3-F1
#
_entry.id   AF-A0A353Y6M3-F1
#
_cell.length_a   1.000
_cell.length_b   1.000
_cell.length_c   1.000
_cell.angle_alpha   90.00
_cell.angle_beta   90.00
_cell.angle_gamma   90.00
#
_symmetry.space_group_name_H-M   'P 1'
#
loop_
_entity.id
_entity.type
_entity.pdbx_description
1 polymer ?
#
loop_
_entity_poly.entity_id
_entity_poly.type
_entity_poly.pdbx_seq_one_letter_code
_entity_poly.pdbx_strand_id
1 'polypeptide(L)'
;MATPSTLAALIDTLEPDAPQVERHLWLVRLLDWMRGDRSSVATTLERLQLLIERLESDAELRARAQAWWLALLDGVDGTTLLADHGFAQRPAFLSEFFNRLLHHVLPATPQTRDASELYTLLFPHAFDAAWLGRLDEETERRLAAALGLSATGSRPWRAALEESIACCVSQICAIGYAPELRLRMGDSSRQLQTFRQLLVDFETLRQALQRRPLDETALENAVASFKARLDACRQAAAGVYAHLD
;
A
#
# COMPACT_ATOMS: atom_id res chain seq x y z
N MET A 1 7.36 -0.48 -33.85
CA MET A 1 6.71 0.62 -33.09
C MET A 1 5.24 0.28 -32.99
N ALA A 2 4.76 -0.15 -31.83
CA ALA A 2 3.33 -0.40 -31.64
C ALA A 2 2.60 0.95 -31.73
N THR A 3 1.52 1.02 -32.52
CA THR A 3 0.64 2.19 -32.55
C THR A 3 0.16 2.51 -31.13
N PRO A 4 0.17 3.78 -30.70
CA PRO A 4 -0.32 4.13 -29.37
C PRO A 4 -1.79 3.68 -29.27
N SER A 5 -2.05 2.74 -28.37
CA SER A 5 -3.40 2.24 -28.10
C SER A 5 -4.29 3.40 -27.67
N THR A 6 -5.44 3.58 -28.31
CA THR A 6 -6.42 4.58 -27.90
C THR A 6 -7.13 4.14 -26.63
N LEU A 7 -7.72 5.09 -25.87
CA LEU A 7 -8.52 4.76 -24.70
C LEU A 7 -9.66 3.79 -25.04
N ALA A 8 -10.31 3.97 -26.20
CA ALA A 8 -11.37 3.09 -26.68
C ALA A 8 -10.87 1.64 -26.84
N ALA A 9 -9.72 1.45 -27.49
CA ALA A 9 -9.15 0.11 -27.67
C ALA A 9 -8.77 -0.55 -26.33
N LEU A 10 -8.30 0.22 -25.34
CA LEU A 10 -8.02 -0.30 -24.00
C LEU A 10 -9.31 -0.74 -23.30
N ILE A 11 -10.34 0.10 -23.34
CA ILE A 11 -11.65 -0.17 -22.76
C ILE A 11 -12.30 -1.43 -23.38
N ASP A 12 -12.20 -1.61 -24.68
CA ASP A 12 -12.79 -2.77 -25.36
C ASP A 12 -12.17 -4.08 -24.85
N THR A 13 -10.90 -4.06 -24.48
CA THR A 13 -10.16 -5.22 -23.94
C THR A 13 -10.27 -5.41 -22.42
N LEU A 14 -11.09 -4.61 -21.73
CA LEU A 14 -11.29 -4.72 -20.28
C LEU A 14 -12.13 -5.96 -19.93
N GLU A 15 -11.48 -7.06 -19.57
CA GLU A 15 -12.12 -8.34 -19.28
C GLU A 15 -11.93 -8.75 -17.81
N PRO A 16 -12.97 -8.68 -16.96
CA PRO A 16 -12.89 -9.04 -15.53
C PRO A 16 -12.42 -10.47 -15.28
N ASP A 17 -12.87 -11.42 -16.12
CA ASP A 17 -12.61 -12.85 -15.92
C ASP A 17 -11.29 -13.31 -16.55
N ALA A 18 -10.50 -12.37 -17.10
CA ALA A 18 -9.22 -12.69 -17.70
C ALA A 18 -8.22 -13.28 -16.68
N PRO A 19 -7.26 -14.13 -17.12
CA PRO A 19 -6.16 -14.58 -16.29
C PRO A 19 -5.43 -13.42 -15.61
N GLN A 20 -4.92 -13.64 -14.40
CA GLN A 20 -4.25 -12.59 -13.60
C GLN A 20 -3.17 -11.83 -14.38
N VAL A 21 -2.32 -12.55 -15.11
CA VAL A 21 -1.26 -11.97 -15.94
C VAL A 21 -1.82 -11.01 -16.99
N GLU A 22 -2.92 -11.37 -17.64
CA GLU A 22 -3.56 -10.53 -18.66
C GLU A 22 -4.17 -9.26 -18.06
N ARG A 23 -4.74 -9.37 -16.85
CA ARG A 23 -5.22 -8.21 -16.09
C ARG A 23 -4.07 -7.27 -15.73
N HIS A 24 -2.95 -7.80 -15.21
CA HIS A 24 -1.78 -6.96 -14.92
C HIS A 24 -1.21 -6.29 -16.17
N LEU A 25 -1.09 -7.03 -17.28
CA LEU A 25 -0.65 -6.46 -18.55
C LEU A 25 -1.62 -5.41 -19.10
N TRP A 26 -2.93 -5.59 -18.92
CA TRP A 26 -3.92 -4.57 -19.26
C TRP A 26 -3.70 -3.29 -18.44
N LEU A 27 -3.45 -3.43 -17.13
CA LEU A 27 -3.20 -2.28 -16.25
C LEU A 27 -1.90 -1.55 -16.61
N VAL A 28 -0.84 -2.28 -16.98
CA VAL A 28 0.40 -1.69 -17.49
C VAL A 28 0.12 -0.88 -18.76
N ARG A 29 -0.62 -1.44 -19.72
CA ARG A 29 -1.00 -0.71 -20.95
C ARG A 29 -1.85 0.52 -20.68
N LEU A 30 -2.76 0.46 -19.70
CA LEU A 30 -3.55 1.61 -19.28
C LEU A 30 -2.65 2.72 -18.72
N LEU A 31 -1.74 2.39 -17.81
CA LEU A 31 -0.83 3.36 -17.21
C LEU A 31 0.14 3.94 -18.25
N ASP A 32 0.63 3.13 -19.19
CA ASP A 32 1.47 3.61 -20.29
C ASP A 32 0.71 4.57 -21.21
N TRP A 33 -0.57 4.29 -21.48
CA TRP A 33 -1.43 5.23 -22.18
C TRP A 33 -1.63 6.52 -21.39
N MET A 34 -1.88 6.46 -20.07
CA MET A 34 -2.04 7.67 -19.24
C MET A 34 -0.75 8.51 -19.22
N ARG A 35 0.42 7.86 -19.10
CA ARG A 35 1.74 8.51 -19.10
C ARG A 35 2.11 9.12 -20.45
N GLY A 36 1.80 8.45 -21.55
CA GLY A 36 2.30 8.81 -22.87
C GLY A 36 3.82 8.84 -22.92
N ASP A 37 4.37 9.95 -23.40
CA ASP A 37 5.81 10.19 -23.47
C ASP A 37 6.41 10.68 -22.13
N ARG A 38 5.58 10.85 -21.08
CA ARG A 38 5.97 11.36 -19.75
C ARG A 38 6.53 12.79 -19.80
N SER A 39 6.15 13.58 -20.80
CA SER A 39 6.59 14.97 -20.94
C SER A 39 5.80 15.96 -20.07
N SER A 40 4.54 15.63 -19.75
CA SER A 40 3.60 16.55 -19.10
C SER A 40 2.71 15.84 -18.10
N VAL A 41 2.81 16.24 -16.84
CA VAL A 41 1.90 15.77 -15.77
C VAL A 41 0.47 16.22 -16.04
N ALA A 42 0.26 17.41 -16.58
CA ALA A 42 -1.08 17.92 -16.89
C ALA A 42 -1.79 16.99 -17.90
N THR A 43 -1.08 16.54 -18.94
CA THR A 43 -1.63 15.62 -19.94
C THR A 43 -1.97 14.25 -19.36
N THR A 44 -1.19 13.75 -18.39
CA THR A 44 -1.54 12.51 -17.67
C THR A 44 -2.81 12.68 -16.84
N LEU A 45 -2.97 13.82 -16.16
CA LEU A 45 -4.18 14.13 -15.40
C LEU A 45 -5.41 14.30 -16.31
N GLU A 46 -5.27 14.94 -17.46
CA GLU A 46 -6.33 15.05 -18.49
C GLU A 46 -6.77 13.67 -18.99
N ARG A 47 -5.82 12.74 -19.21
CA ARG A 47 -6.13 11.36 -19.61
C ARG A 47 -6.82 10.57 -18.50
N LEU A 48 -6.46 10.79 -17.24
CA LEU A 48 -7.17 10.22 -16.10
C LEU A 48 -8.62 10.76 -16.03
N GLN A 49 -8.81 12.07 -16.22
CA GLN A 49 -10.14 12.67 -16.26
C GLN A 49 -10.98 12.09 -17.41
N LEU A 50 -10.39 11.93 -18.60
CA LEU A 50 -11.05 11.30 -19.74
C LEU A 50 -11.50 9.86 -19.44
N LEU A 51 -10.66 9.07 -18.76
CA LEU A 51 -11.03 7.73 -18.31
C LEU A 51 -12.20 7.78 -17.32
N ILE A 52 -12.15 8.65 -16.31
CA ILE A 52 -13.22 8.81 -15.32
C ILE A 52 -14.54 9.20 -15.99
N GLU A 53 -14.53 10.20 -16.88
CA GLU A 53 -15.71 10.66 -17.63
C GLU A 53 -16.29 9.54 -18.50
N ARG A 54 -15.43 8.72 -19.10
CA ARG A 54 -15.89 7.57 -19.89
C ARG A 54 -16.54 6.49 -19.03
N LEU A 55 -16.03 6.23 -17.82
CA LEU A 55 -16.65 5.33 -16.85
C LEU A 55 -17.96 5.90 -16.28
N GLU A 56 -18.05 7.22 -16.08
CA GLU A 56 -19.25 7.87 -15.56
C GLU A 56 -20.39 7.92 -16.59
N SER A 57 -20.06 8.04 -17.88
CA SER A 57 -21.04 8.14 -18.97
C SER A 57 -21.60 6.79 -19.45
N ASP A 58 -21.03 5.66 -19.03
CA ASP A 58 -21.36 4.33 -19.54
C ASP A 58 -21.51 3.33 -18.38
N ALA A 59 -22.76 3.02 -18.03
CA ALA A 59 -23.07 2.19 -16.87
C ALA A 59 -22.60 0.73 -17.01
N GLU A 60 -22.62 0.18 -18.23
CA GLU A 60 -22.17 -1.19 -18.50
C GLU A 60 -20.65 -1.28 -18.39
N LEU A 61 -19.95 -0.34 -19.01
CA LEU A 61 -18.51 -0.21 -18.85
C LEU A 61 -18.11 -0.02 -17.39
N ARG A 62 -18.84 0.83 -16.66
CA ARG A 62 -18.59 1.04 -15.23
C ARG A 62 -18.72 -0.25 -14.43
N ALA A 63 -19.76 -1.05 -14.68
CA ALA A 63 -19.95 -2.33 -14.00
C ALA A 63 -18.79 -3.31 -14.30
N ARG A 64 -18.34 -3.37 -15.57
CA ARG A 64 -17.16 -4.16 -15.96
C ARG A 64 -15.89 -3.68 -15.26
N ALA A 65 -15.65 -2.38 -15.20
CA ALA A 65 -14.49 -1.82 -14.51
C ALA A 65 -14.49 -2.13 -13.01
N GLN A 66 -15.66 -2.07 -12.36
CA GLN A 66 -15.82 -2.45 -10.96
C GLN A 66 -15.54 -3.93 -10.72
N ALA A 67 -16.10 -4.82 -11.56
CA ALA A 67 -15.84 -6.25 -11.48
C ALA A 67 -14.36 -6.58 -11.70
N TRP A 68 -13.73 -5.96 -12.69
CA TRP A 68 -12.30 -6.12 -12.97
C TRP A 68 -11.45 -5.64 -11.79
N TRP A 69 -11.79 -4.49 -11.20
CA TRP A 69 -11.09 -3.94 -10.05
C TRP A 69 -11.19 -4.83 -8.82
N LEU A 70 -12.39 -5.36 -8.53
CA LEU A 70 -12.59 -6.33 -7.47
C LEU A 70 -11.77 -7.61 -7.70
N ALA A 71 -11.77 -8.13 -8.92
CA ALA A 71 -10.99 -9.31 -9.27
C ALA A 71 -9.48 -9.06 -9.10
N LEU A 72 -8.99 -7.86 -9.43
CA LEU A 72 -7.59 -7.45 -9.20
C LEU A 72 -7.26 -7.50 -7.71
N LEU A 73 -8.11 -6.88 -6.87
CA LEU A 73 -7.93 -6.84 -5.42
C LEU A 73 -7.97 -8.24 -4.76
N ASP A 74 -8.78 -9.15 -5.27
CA ASP A 74 -8.85 -10.54 -4.78
C ASP A 74 -7.61 -11.37 -5.20
N GLY A 75 -7.00 -11.01 -6.34
CA GLY A 75 -5.83 -11.69 -6.89
C GLY A 75 -4.49 -11.30 -6.24
N VAL A 76 -4.45 -10.17 -5.53
CA VAL A 76 -3.23 -9.52 -5.07
C VAL A 76 -3.21 -9.43 -3.55
N ASP A 77 -2.15 -9.92 -2.91
CA ASP A 77 -1.95 -9.78 -1.47
C ASP A 77 -1.45 -8.37 -1.15
N GLY A 78 -2.35 -7.51 -0.63
CA GLY A 78 -2.03 -6.14 -0.24
C GLY A 78 -1.16 -6.01 1.01
N THR A 79 -0.93 -7.12 1.74
CA THR A 79 -0.19 -7.13 3.01
C THR A 79 1.28 -6.82 2.80
N THR A 80 1.92 -7.39 1.77
CA THR A 80 3.33 -7.14 1.44
C THR A 80 3.57 -5.70 1.00
N LEU A 81 2.72 -5.12 0.14
CA LEU A 81 2.85 -3.70 -0.25
C LEU A 81 2.78 -2.77 0.96
N LEU A 82 1.78 -2.95 1.82
CA LEU A 82 1.60 -2.06 2.96
C LEU A 82 2.69 -2.29 4.03
N ALA A 83 3.08 -3.53 4.30
CA ALA A 83 4.14 -3.84 5.26
C ALA A 83 5.54 -3.41 4.77
N ASP A 84 5.86 -3.63 3.49
CA ASP A 84 7.21 -3.42 2.96
C ASP A 84 7.40 -2.00 2.36
N HIS A 85 6.36 -1.42 1.76
CA HIS A 85 6.42 -0.08 1.14
C HIS A 85 5.56 0.99 1.84
N GLY A 86 4.51 0.60 2.56
CA GLY A 86 3.56 1.52 3.20
C GLY A 86 3.98 2.06 4.58
N PHE A 87 4.73 1.27 5.38
CA PHE A 87 5.02 1.61 6.78
C PHE A 87 6.49 1.50 7.22
N ALA A 88 7.36 0.78 6.49
CA ALA A 88 8.73 0.52 6.91
C ALA A 88 9.78 1.26 6.06
N GLN A 89 10.19 2.45 6.49
CA GLN A 89 11.61 2.81 6.34
C GLN A 89 12.38 2.03 7.41
N ARG A 90 13.04 0.93 7.07
CA ARG A 90 14.02 0.28 7.95
C ARG A 90 15.43 0.34 7.38
N PRO A 91 16.46 0.45 8.26
CA PRO A 91 17.84 0.55 7.88
C PRO A 91 18.34 -0.84 7.44
N ALA A 92 18.19 -1.17 6.17
CA ALA A 92 18.77 -2.38 5.60
C ALA A 92 19.31 -2.07 4.20
N PHE A 93 20.37 -1.26 4.18
CA PHE A 93 21.10 -0.88 2.97
C PHE A 93 21.47 -2.10 2.11
N LEU A 94 21.72 -3.26 2.73
CA LEU A 94 22.10 -4.50 2.06
C LEU A 94 20.91 -5.26 1.46
N SER A 95 19.72 -5.27 2.06
CA SER A 95 18.55 -5.94 1.47
C SER A 95 17.97 -5.12 0.32
N GLU A 96 17.96 -3.79 0.43
CA GLU A 96 17.65 -2.87 -0.68
C GLU A 96 18.69 -2.97 -1.80
N PHE A 97 19.98 -3.13 -1.47
CA PHE A 97 21.02 -3.37 -2.46
C PHE A 97 20.83 -4.70 -3.19
N PHE A 98 20.48 -5.78 -2.49
CA PHE A 98 20.21 -7.08 -3.12
C PHE A 98 18.88 -7.09 -3.88
N ASN A 99 17.82 -6.42 -3.42
CA ASN A 99 16.57 -6.27 -4.18
C ASN A 99 16.79 -5.40 -5.43
N ARG A 100 17.53 -4.29 -5.34
CA ARG A 100 17.92 -3.49 -6.51
C ARG A 100 18.83 -4.25 -7.46
N LEU A 101 19.77 -5.05 -6.94
CA LEU A 101 20.66 -5.89 -7.74
C LEU A 101 19.89 -7.04 -8.42
N LEU A 102 18.95 -7.68 -7.73
CA LEU A 102 18.08 -8.71 -8.28
C LEU A 102 17.08 -8.12 -9.29
N HIS A 103 16.49 -6.95 -9.04
CA HIS A 103 15.61 -6.25 -9.99
C HIS A 103 16.37 -5.69 -11.21
N HIS A 104 17.67 -5.41 -11.07
CA HIS A 104 18.53 -5.03 -12.19
C HIS A 104 18.95 -6.26 -13.04
N VAL A 105 18.78 -7.48 -12.52
CA VAL A 105 19.19 -8.75 -13.18
C VAL A 105 17.99 -9.60 -13.62
N LEU A 106 16.83 -9.46 -12.98
CA LEU A 106 15.57 -10.17 -13.25
C LEU A 106 14.40 -9.16 -13.17
N PRO A 107 13.83 -8.71 -14.29
CA PRO A 107 12.73 -7.75 -14.29
C PRO A 107 11.48 -8.34 -13.62
N ALA A 108 10.74 -7.51 -12.89
CA ALA A 108 9.46 -7.88 -12.29
C ALA A 108 8.53 -8.52 -13.33
N THR A 109 7.97 -9.69 -13.01
CA THR A 109 7.10 -10.42 -13.93
C THR A 109 5.63 -10.13 -13.66
N PRO A 110 4.78 -9.98 -14.69
CA PRO A 110 3.34 -9.76 -14.53
C PRO A 110 2.61 -10.93 -13.87
N GLN A 111 3.26 -12.07 -13.66
CA GLN A 111 2.76 -13.22 -12.91
C GLN A 111 3.15 -13.14 -11.43
N THR A 112 2.61 -12.17 -10.72
CA THR A 112 2.86 -12.00 -9.29
C THR A 112 1.56 -11.87 -8.51
N ARG A 113 1.53 -12.41 -7.29
CA ARG A 113 0.48 -12.14 -6.30
C ARG A 113 0.94 -11.08 -5.28
N ASP A 114 2.20 -10.69 -5.33
CA ASP A 114 2.78 -9.69 -4.44
C ASP A 114 2.45 -8.28 -4.95
N ALA A 115 1.72 -7.53 -4.13
CA ALA A 115 1.37 -6.15 -4.44
C ALA A 115 2.60 -5.23 -4.59
N SER A 116 3.71 -5.52 -3.92
CA SER A 116 4.97 -4.78 -4.00
C SER A 116 5.65 -4.94 -5.38
N GLU A 117 5.75 -6.18 -5.86
CA GLU A 117 6.24 -6.47 -7.20
C GLU A 117 5.33 -5.86 -8.28
N LEU A 118 4.01 -5.95 -8.07
CA LEU A 118 3.05 -5.31 -8.97
C LEU A 118 3.19 -3.78 -8.95
N TYR A 119 3.34 -3.15 -7.79
CA TYR A 119 3.54 -1.69 -7.70
C TYR A 119 4.79 -1.25 -8.45
N THR A 120 5.90 -1.98 -8.30
CA THR A 120 7.15 -1.71 -9.02
C THR A 120 6.98 -1.86 -10.53
N LEU A 121 6.22 -2.87 -10.98
CA LEU A 121 5.87 -3.06 -12.39
C LEU A 121 4.98 -1.93 -12.91
N LEU A 122 4.02 -1.48 -12.11
CA LEU A 122 3.03 -0.49 -12.50
C LEU A 122 3.62 0.91 -12.51
N PHE A 123 4.44 1.31 -11.54
CA PHE A 123 4.96 2.67 -11.35
C PHE A 123 6.51 2.74 -11.35
N PRO A 124 7.18 2.39 -12.47
CA PRO A 124 8.64 2.27 -12.52
C PRO A 124 9.38 3.62 -12.61
N HIS A 125 8.69 4.76 -12.70
CA HIS A 125 9.31 6.05 -13.00
C HIS A 125 9.10 7.09 -11.90
N ALA A 126 10.11 7.94 -11.67
CA ALA A 126 9.94 9.12 -10.79
C ALA A 126 8.82 10.06 -11.25
N PHE A 127 8.50 10.06 -12.55
CA PHE A 127 7.34 10.75 -13.13
C PHE A 127 6.03 10.31 -12.49
N ASP A 128 5.92 9.04 -12.07
CA ASP A 128 4.71 8.50 -11.46
C ASP A 128 4.36 9.17 -10.15
N ALA A 129 5.36 9.34 -9.28
CA ALA A 129 5.20 10.09 -8.04
C ALA A 129 4.78 11.55 -8.31
N ALA A 130 5.27 12.17 -9.38
CA ALA A 130 5.01 13.56 -9.70
C ALA A 130 3.56 13.84 -10.14
N TRP A 131 2.92 12.91 -10.88
CA TRP A 131 1.52 13.07 -11.26
C TRP A 131 0.55 12.59 -10.17
N LEU A 132 0.87 11.49 -9.48
CA LEU A 132 0.09 11.01 -8.34
C LEU A 132 0.01 12.06 -7.23
N GLY A 133 1.12 12.74 -6.94
CA GLY A 133 1.17 13.82 -5.95
C GLY A 133 0.44 15.12 -6.34
N ARG A 134 -0.18 15.17 -7.52
CA ARG A 134 -0.98 16.31 -8.00
C ARG A 134 -2.48 16.00 -8.15
N LEU A 135 -2.91 14.80 -7.76
CA LEU A 135 -4.33 14.48 -7.71
C LEU A 135 -5.03 15.36 -6.68
N ASP A 136 -6.16 15.95 -7.06
CA ASP A 136 -7.03 16.67 -6.14
C ASP A 136 -8.09 15.74 -5.53
N GLU A 137 -8.65 16.13 -4.39
CA GLU A 137 -9.62 15.34 -3.65
C GLU A 137 -10.86 14.99 -4.50
N GLU A 138 -11.23 15.87 -5.43
CA GLU A 138 -12.38 15.67 -6.31
C GLU A 138 -12.12 14.57 -7.34
N THR A 139 -10.95 14.55 -7.96
CA THR A 139 -10.54 13.50 -8.91
C THR A 139 -10.44 12.15 -8.20
N GLU A 140 -9.86 12.12 -7.00
CA GLU A 140 -9.79 10.91 -6.17
C GLU A 140 -11.18 10.37 -5.82
N ARG A 141 -12.08 11.25 -5.39
CA ARG A 141 -13.47 10.90 -5.05
C ARG A 141 -14.23 10.34 -6.26
N ARG A 142 -14.10 10.98 -7.42
CA ARG A 142 -14.75 10.53 -8.67
C ARG A 142 -14.19 9.19 -9.13
N LEU A 143 -12.87 9.01 -9.09
CA LEU A 143 -12.22 7.74 -9.41
C LEU A 143 -12.69 6.62 -8.46
N ALA A 144 -12.72 6.87 -7.16
CA ALA A 144 -13.21 5.92 -6.17
C ALA A 144 -14.68 5.54 -6.42
N ALA A 145 -15.54 6.51 -6.77
CA ALA A 145 -16.92 6.23 -7.12
C ALA A 145 -17.06 5.41 -8.41
N ALA A 146 -16.29 5.74 -9.44
CA ALA A 146 -16.27 5.01 -10.71
C ALA A 146 -15.86 3.54 -10.50
N LEU A 147 -14.87 3.28 -9.65
CA LEU A 147 -14.37 1.95 -9.31
C LEU A 147 -15.18 1.23 -8.21
N GLY A 148 -16.27 1.83 -7.70
CA GLY A 148 -17.11 1.18 -6.69
C GLY A 148 -16.45 1.07 -5.31
N LEU A 149 -15.43 1.90 -5.04
CA LEU A 149 -14.67 1.93 -3.78
C LEU A 149 -15.36 2.75 -2.68
N SER A 150 -16.53 3.34 -2.96
CA SER A 150 -17.22 4.22 -2.04
C SER A 150 -17.98 3.45 -0.95
N ALA A 151 -17.68 3.80 0.30
CA ALA A 151 -18.33 3.59 1.63
C ALA A 151 -19.14 2.32 1.98
N THR A 152 -19.75 1.57 1.06
CA THR A 152 -20.65 0.46 1.38
C THR A 152 -19.95 -0.89 1.26
N GLY A 153 -19.54 -1.43 2.42
CA GLY A 153 -19.23 -2.86 2.58
C GLY A 153 -17.75 -3.18 2.77
N SER A 154 -17.36 -3.47 4.02
CA SER A 154 -16.19 -4.28 4.40
C SER A 154 -14.95 -4.15 3.51
N ARG A 155 -14.28 -2.99 3.60
CA ARG A 155 -13.06 -2.62 2.86
C ARG A 155 -11.95 -3.67 2.98
N PRO A 156 -11.64 -4.47 1.95
CA PRO A 156 -10.54 -5.44 1.96
C PRO A 156 -9.19 -4.79 2.31
N TRP A 157 -9.02 -3.51 1.94
CA TRP A 157 -7.83 -2.74 2.31
C TRP A 157 -7.70 -2.46 3.82
N ARG A 158 -8.81 -2.39 4.57
CA ARG A 158 -8.75 -2.22 6.04
C ARG A 158 -8.22 -3.49 6.70
N ALA A 159 -8.64 -4.65 6.22
CA ALA A 159 -8.10 -5.94 6.67
C ALA A 159 -6.63 -6.07 6.31
N ALA A 160 -6.24 -5.73 5.07
CA ALA A 160 -4.84 -5.73 4.65
C ALA A 160 -3.97 -4.74 5.45
N LEU A 161 -4.51 -3.55 5.75
CA LEU A 161 -3.85 -2.55 6.60
C LEU A 161 -3.67 -3.06 8.04
N GLU A 162 -4.72 -3.63 8.62
CA GLU A 162 -4.69 -4.22 9.97
C GLU A 162 -3.65 -5.35 10.04
N GLU A 163 -3.64 -6.25 9.06
CA GLU A 163 -2.66 -7.33 8.94
C GLU A 163 -1.23 -6.79 8.79
N SER A 164 -1.03 -5.76 7.96
CA SER A 164 0.28 -5.14 7.77
C SER A 164 0.80 -4.50 9.06
N ILE A 165 -0.06 -3.81 9.82
CA ILE A 165 0.32 -3.28 11.14
C ILE A 165 0.65 -4.43 12.09
N ALA A 166 -0.10 -5.54 12.05
CA ALA A 166 0.19 -6.74 12.86
C ALA A 166 1.58 -7.33 12.52
N CYS A 167 1.93 -7.43 11.24
CA CYS A 167 3.26 -7.83 10.79
C CYS A 167 4.34 -6.86 11.32
N CYS A 168 4.16 -5.54 11.14
CA CYS A 168 5.11 -4.54 11.60
C CYS A 168 5.32 -4.60 13.13
N VAL A 169 4.23 -4.68 13.90
CA VAL A 169 4.28 -4.78 15.38
C VAL A 169 5.00 -6.05 15.80
N SER A 170 4.70 -7.19 15.17
CA SER A 170 5.36 -8.47 15.44
C SER A 170 6.86 -8.40 15.17
N GLN A 171 7.27 -7.77 14.07
CA GLN A 171 8.69 -7.56 13.77
C GLN A 171 9.37 -6.58 14.74
N ILE A 172 8.72 -5.47 15.12
CA ILE A 172 9.25 -4.54 16.13
C ILE A 172 9.50 -5.29 17.44
N CYS A 173 8.56 -6.13 17.86
CA CYS A 173 8.71 -6.95 19.05
C CYS A 173 9.84 -7.97 18.92
N ALA A 174 9.91 -8.71 17.81
CA ALA A 174 10.95 -9.71 17.55
C ALA A 174 12.36 -9.08 17.62
N ILE A 175 12.55 -7.91 16.99
CA ILE A 175 13.79 -7.15 17.06
C ILE A 175 14.05 -6.65 18.48
N GLY A 176 13.06 -6.06 19.14
CA GLY A 176 13.18 -5.56 20.51
C GLY A 176 13.54 -6.63 21.55
N TYR A 177 13.17 -7.89 21.31
CA TYR A 177 13.56 -9.03 22.15
C TYR A 177 14.89 -9.66 21.75
N ALA A 178 15.51 -9.27 20.64
CA ALA A 178 16.77 -9.87 20.19
C ALA A 178 17.88 -9.73 21.26
N PRO A 179 18.68 -10.77 21.52
CA PRO A 179 19.70 -10.75 22.57
C PRO A 179 20.71 -9.61 22.40
N GLU A 180 21.09 -9.26 21.16
CA GLU A 180 22.08 -8.20 20.93
C GLU A 180 21.57 -6.83 21.35
N LEU A 181 20.27 -6.56 21.13
CA LEU A 181 19.62 -5.33 21.58
C LEU A 181 19.41 -5.37 23.08
N ARG A 182 18.88 -6.48 23.62
CA ARG A 182 18.60 -6.64 25.05
C ARG A 182 19.81 -6.37 25.94
N LEU A 183 20.99 -6.85 25.56
CA LEU A 183 22.23 -6.67 26.32
C LEU A 183 22.78 -5.23 26.27
N ARG A 184 22.39 -4.46 25.25
CA ARG A 184 22.81 -3.06 25.05
C ARG A 184 21.76 -2.05 25.49
N MET A 185 20.54 -2.52 25.69
CA MET A 185 19.38 -1.78 26.15
C MET A 185 19.43 -1.70 27.68
N GLY A 186 19.81 -0.54 28.23
CA GLY A 186 20.07 -0.27 29.66
C GLY A 186 19.13 -0.99 30.64
N ASP A 187 18.03 -0.36 31.07
CA ASP A 187 17.01 -1.03 31.89
C ASP A 187 16.20 -2.05 31.05
N SER A 188 16.82 -3.18 30.70
CA SER A 188 16.29 -4.13 29.72
C SER A 188 14.92 -4.68 30.14
N SER A 189 14.66 -4.85 31.44
CA SER A 189 13.36 -5.31 31.95
C SER A 189 12.22 -4.32 31.63
N ARG A 190 12.46 -3.02 31.87
CA ARG A 190 11.49 -1.95 31.60
C ARG A 190 11.26 -1.78 30.10
N GLN A 191 12.33 -1.89 29.31
CA GLN A 191 12.24 -1.71 27.86
C GLN A 191 11.59 -2.93 27.18
N LEU A 192 11.83 -4.16 27.65
CA LEU A 192 11.08 -5.35 27.22
C LEU A 192 9.59 -5.23 27.54
N GLN A 193 9.23 -4.62 28.67
CA GLN A 193 7.83 -4.36 29.01
C GLN A 193 7.17 -3.40 28.01
N THR A 194 7.90 -2.39 27.53
CA THR A 194 7.41 -1.46 26.51
C THR A 194 7.05 -2.18 25.21
N PHE A 195 7.90 -3.11 24.74
CA PHE A 195 7.59 -3.91 23.55
C PHE A 195 6.43 -4.88 23.78
N ARG A 196 6.30 -5.47 24.97
CA ARG A 196 5.11 -6.31 25.31
C ARG A 196 3.83 -5.50 25.26
N GLN A 197 3.86 -4.28 25.81
CA GLN A 197 2.69 -3.42 25.86
C GLN A 197 2.27 -2.93 24.48
N LEU A 198 3.18 -2.87 23.50
CA LEU A 198 2.85 -2.54 22.11
C LEU A 198 1.85 -3.52 21.49
N LEU A 199 2.00 -4.83 21.75
CA LEU A 199 1.05 -5.85 21.28
C LEU A 199 -0.34 -5.67 21.91
N VAL A 200 -0.38 -5.33 23.19
CA VAL A 200 -1.64 -5.09 23.93
C VAL A 200 -2.35 -3.83 23.42
N ASP A 201 -1.59 -2.75 23.20
CA ASP A 201 -2.13 -1.48 22.70
C ASP A 201 -2.62 -1.64 21.25
N PHE A 202 -1.94 -2.46 20.42
CA PHE A 202 -2.40 -2.81 19.07
C PHE A 202 -3.69 -3.64 19.07
N GLU A 203 -3.79 -4.66 19.93
CA GLU A 203 -5.01 -5.47 20.04
C GLU A 203 -6.21 -4.62 20.52
N THR A 204 -5.96 -3.69 21.44
CA THR A 204 -6.98 -2.73 21.91
C THR A 204 -7.47 -1.83 20.77
N LEU A 205 -6.57 -1.34 19.92
CA LEU A 205 -6.91 -0.57 18.72
C LEU A 205 -7.74 -1.40 17.74
N ARG A 206 -7.35 -2.66 17.51
CA ARG A 206 -8.05 -3.60 16.64
C ARG A 206 -9.49 -3.83 17.08
N GLN A 207 -9.68 -4.08 18.38
CA GLN A 207 -11.02 -4.24 18.97
C GLN A 207 -11.88 -2.98 18.85
N ALA A 208 -11.30 -1.79 19.07
CA ALA A 208 -12.02 -0.53 18.90
C ALA A 208 -12.49 -0.30 17.45
N LEU A 209 -11.67 -0.67 16.45
CA LEU A 209 -12.00 -0.58 15.03
C LEU A 209 -13.12 -1.55 14.60
N GLN A 210 -13.13 -2.75 15.18
CA GLN A 210 -14.09 -3.81 14.86
C GLN A 210 -15.43 -3.65 15.60
N ARG A 211 -15.48 -2.86 16.68
CA ARG A 211 -16.69 -2.62 17.47
C ARG A 211 -17.83 -2.03 16.62
N ARG A 212 -19.04 -2.56 16.81
CA ARG A 212 -20.27 -2.03 16.19
C ARG A 212 -21.36 -1.86 17.28
N PRO A 213 -21.95 -0.66 17.44
CA PRO A 213 -21.65 0.60 16.76
C PRO A 213 -20.23 1.10 17.06
N LEU A 214 -19.71 1.97 16.19
CA LEU A 214 -18.39 2.57 16.38
C LEU A 214 -18.43 3.51 17.60
N ASP A 215 -17.45 3.36 18.49
CA ASP A 215 -17.21 4.28 19.60
C ASP A 215 -16.00 5.15 19.25
N GLU A 216 -16.27 6.34 18.75
CA GLU A 216 -15.22 7.26 18.26
C GLU A 216 -14.25 7.67 19.37
N THR A 217 -14.76 7.89 20.60
CA THR A 217 -13.93 8.27 21.75
C THR A 217 -12.98 7.13 22.14
N ALA A 218 -13.50 5.89 22.18
CA ALA A 218 -12.67 4.72 22.48
C ALA A 218 -11.61 4.47 21.40
N LEU A 219 -11.97 4.69 20.13
CA LEU A 219 -11.04 4.57 19.01
C LEU A 219 -9.92 5.61 19.09
N GLU A 220 -10.25 6.88 19.32
CA GLU A 220 -9.27 7.96 19.45
C GLU A 220 -8.28 7.69 20.60
N ASN A 221 -8.79 7.24 21.75
CA ASN A 221 -7.96 6.88 22.89
C ASN A 221 -7.02 5.70 22.60
N ALA A 222 -7.52 4.68 21.90
CA ALA A 222 -6.71 3.53 21.50
C ALA A 222 -5.62 3.92 20.49
N VAL A 223 -5.95 4.79 19.52
CA VAL A 223 -4.97 5.34 18.56
C VAL A 223 -3.89 6.16 19.28
N ALA A 224 -4.28 7.04 20.20
CA ALA A 224 -3.34 7.86 20.96
C ALA A 224 -2.40 7.00 21.82
N SER A 225 -2.94 5.98 22.49
CA SER A 225 -2.16 5.05 23.32
C SER A 225 -1.18 4.24 22.48
N PHE A 226 -1.62 3.71 21.34
CA PHE A 226 -0.76 2.96 20.42
C PHE A 226 0.39 3.82 19.86
N LYS A 227 0.11 5.07 19.45
CA LYS A 227 1.15 6.02 19.00
C LYS A 227 2.16 6.33 20.09
N ALA A 228 1.70 6.63 21.31
CA ALA A 228 2.58 6.89 22.45
C ALA A 228 3.47 5.67 22.77
N ARG A 229 2.95 4.46 22.58
CA ARG A 229 3.72 3.23 22.78
C ARG A 229 4.77 3.00 21.71
N LEU A 230 4.45 3.26 20.45
CA LEU A 230 5.42 3.23 19.35
C LEU A 230 6.57 4.21 19.60
N ASP A 231 6.26 5.43 20.07
CA ASP A 231 7.27 6.42 20.43
C ASP A 231 8.17 5.94 21.58
N ALA A 232 7.59 5.31 22.61
CA ALA A 232 8.37 4.71 23.70
C ALA A 232 9.26 3.56 23.22
N CYS A 233 8.79 2.71 22.29
CA CYS A 233 9.59 1.65 21.68
C CYS A 233 10.77 2.24 20.88
N ARG A 234 10.52 3.32 20.12
CA ARG A 234 11.55 4.04 19.37
C ARG A 234 12.62 4.63 20.28
N GLN A 235 12.22 5.27 21.39
CA GLN A 235 13.14 5.83 22.38
C GLN A 235 13.98 4.73 23.06
N ALA A 236 13.35 3.60 23.41
CA ALA A 236 14.06 2.46 24.00
C ALA A 236 15.13 1.90 23.04
N ALA A 237 14.81 1.77 21.76
CA ALA A 237 15.77 1.34 20.73
C ALA A 237 16.89 2.38 20.52
N ALA A 238 16.57 3.68 20.56
CA ALA A 238 17.57 4.75 20.43
C ALA A 238 18.58 4.78 21.59
N GLY A 239 18.17 4.35 22.79
CA GLY A 239 19.05 4.24 23.96
C GLY A 239 20.24 3.29 23.77
N VAL A 240 20.20 2.39 22.78
CA VAL A 240 21.31 1.51 22.40
C VAL A 240 22.50 2.31 21.84
N TYR A 241 22.25 3.43 21.17
CA TYR A 241 23.30 4.28 20.59
C TYR A 241 23.96 5.19 21.61
N ALA A 242 23.32 5.46 22.76
CA ALA A 242 23.90 6.25 23.83
C ALA A 242 25.08 5.56 24.56
N HIS A 243 25.31 4.28 24.26
CA HIS A 243 26.41 3.46 24.80
C HIS A 243 27.52 3.18 23.78
N LEU A 244 27.51 3.86 22.62
CA LEU A 244 28.53 3.70 21.57
C LEU A 244 29.59 4.81 21.55
N ASP A 245 29.52 5.77 22.49
CA ASP A 245 30.56 6.77 22.74
C ASP A 245 31.48 6.38 23.92
#